data_AF-A0A644EYX3-F1
#
_entry.id   AF-A0A644EYX3-F1
#
_cell.length_a   1.000
_cell.length_b   1.000
_cell.length_c   1.000
_cell.angle_alpha   90.00
_cell.angle_beta   90.00
_cell.angle_gamma   90.00
#
_symmetry.space_group_name_H-M   'P 1'
#
loop_
_entity.id
_entity.type
_entity.pdbx_description
1 polymer ?
#
loop_
_entity_poly.entity_id
_entity_poly.type
_entity_poly.pdbx_seq_one_letter_code
_entity_poly.pdbx_strand_id
1 'polypeptide(L)'
;MSRRIVDEDIVIGQRIKPMTREERRALQDRDYMEKLRLAQRREDYCQYEDPGFINHASQNSAAYIDEHHRFADNILDIERNRREEERLRRENYLRARGEAAMERSRRIAERVEAEEQEKQDHLNRLRERGNTKNLSGANFNLLTHEYNSGADGEQAAREDERARERAELRKRELAKRGGYGYNPLTGEYMNGL
;
A
#
# COMPACT_ATOMS: atom_id res chain seq x y z
N MET A 1 -49.89 70.64 -67.00
CA MET A 1 -49.78 69.17 -66.98
C MET A 1 -48.71 68.76 -68.01
N SER A 2 -47.41 68.86 -67.67
CA SER A 2 -46.34 68.39 -68.54
C SER A 2 -46.11 66.90 -68.29
N ARG A 3 -46.20 66.09 -69.34
CA ARG A 3 -45.86 64.66 -69.28
C ARG A 3 -44.34 64.54 -69.18
N ARG A 4 -43.84 64.00 -68.07
CA ARG A 4 -42.45 63.53 -67.98
C ARG A 4 -42.33 62.30 -68.88
N ILE A 5 -41.46 62.38 -69.87
CA ILE A 5 -40.96 61.19 -70.56
C ILE A 5 -40.10 60.47 -69.53
N VAL A 6 -40.46 59.23 -69.21
CA VAL A 6 -39.67 58.34 -68.37
C VAL A 6 -38.73 57.63 -69.33
N ASP A 7 -37.44 57.90 -69.22
CA ASP A 7 -36.43 57.16 -69.95
C ASP A 7 -36.46 55.71 -69.45
N GLU A 8 -36.73 54.75 -70.36
CA GLU A 8 -36.63 53.33 -70.07
C GLU A 8 -35.14 52.94 -69.98
N ASP A 9 -34.74 52.33 -68.86
CA ASP A 9 -33.36 51.87 -68.66
C ASP A 9 -33.02 50.78 -69.69
N ILE A 10 -32.16 51.12 -70.66
CA ILE A 10 -31.57 50.16 -71.59
C ILE A 10 -30.67 49.22 -70.78
N VAL A 11 -31.08 47.96 -70.62
CA VAL A 11 -30.23 46.92 -70.02
C VAL A 11 -29.10 46.61 -70.99
N ILE A 12 -27.97 47.30 -70.80
CA ILE A 12 -26.72 47.05 -71.54
C ILE A 12 -26.25 45.64 -71.17
N GLY A 13 -26.18 44.77 -72.17
CA GLY A 13 -25.81 43.36 -72.04
C GLY A 13 -24.57 43.13 -71.17
N GLN A 14 -24.56 42.01 -70.44
CA GLN A 14 -23.50 41.66 -69.49
C GLN A 14 -22.12 41.87 -70.12
N ARG A 15 -21.30 42.73 -69.49
CA ARG A 15 -19.91 42.96 -69.89
C ARG A 15 -19.08 41.71 -69.56
N ILE A 16 -18.98 40.78 -70.51
CA ILE A 16 -18.06 39.65 -70.40
C ILE A 16 -16.65 40.22 -70.58
N LYS A 17 -15.78 40.02 -69.58
CA LYS A 17 -14.38 40.44 -69.66
C LYS A 17 -13.69 39.68 -70.80
N PRO A 18 -12.89 40.34 -71.65
CA PRO A 18 -12.18 39.64 -72.71
C PRO A 18 -11.15 38.68 -72.11
N MET A 19 -11.10 37.45 -72.63
CA MET A 19 -10.16 36.43 -72.16
C MET A 19 -8.71 36.84 -72.40
N THR A 20 -7.85 36.54 -71.44
CA THR A 20 -6.41 36.79 -71.53
C THR A 20 -5.76 35.89 -72.59
N ARG A 21 -4.53 36.24 -73.01
CA ARG A 21 -3.78 35.42 -73.99
C ARG A 21 -3.44 34.03 -73.44
N GLU A 22 -3.21 33.95 -72.13
CA GLU A 22 -2.89 32.70 -71.43
C GLU A 22 -4.12 31.79 -71.36
N GLU A 23 -5.29 32.33 -71.00
CA GLU A 23 -6.57 31.61 -71.03
C GLU A 23 -6.88 31.06 -72.44
N ARG A 24 -6.65 31.86 -73.48
CA ARG A 24 -6.83 31.39 -74.87
C ARG A 24 -5.87 30.27 -75.26
N ARG A 25 -4.63 30.30 -74.76
CA ARG A 25 -3.67 29.20 -74.99
C ARG A 25 -4.05 27.95 -74.22
N ALA A 26 -4.49 28.07 -72.97
CA ALA A 26 -4.96 26.95 -72.16
C ALA A 26 -6.19 26.27 -72.80
N LEU A 27 -7.10 27.04 -73.40
CA LEU A 27 -8.24 26.52 -74.17
C LEU A 27 -7.86 25.82 -75.48
N GLN A 28 -6.65 26.04 -75.99
CA GLN A 28 -6.11 25.35 -77.17
C GLN A 28 -5.24 24.16 -76.80
N ASP A 29 -4.89 24.00 -75.52
CA ASP A 29 -4.09 22.89 -75.05
C ASP A 29 -4.88 21.58 -75.20
N ARG A 30 -4.23 20.57 -75.79
CA ARG A 30 -4.89 19.31 -76.14
C ARG A 30 -5.39 18.60 -74.89
N ASP A 31 -4.57 18.56 -73.86
CA ASP A 31 -4.87 17.84 -72.62
C ASP A 31 -6.02 18.50 -71.85
N TYR A 32 -6.09 19.83 -71.86
CA TYR A 32 -7.20 20.57 -71.27
C TYR A 32 -8.51 20.31 -72.03
N MET A 33 -8.46 20.34 -73.37
CA MET A 33 -9.61 20.06 -74.23
C MET A 33 -10.12 18.62 -74.09
N GLU A 34 -9.23 17.64 -73.94
CA GLU A 34 -9.61 16.25 -73.69
C GLU A 34 -10.28 16.08 -72.31
N LYS A 35 -9.73 16.69 -71.25
CA LYS A 35 -10.35 16.69 -69.92
C LYS A 35 -11.74 17.34 -69.93
N LEU A 36 -11.89 18.47 -70.63
CA LEU A 36 -13.17 19.16 -70.75
C LEU A 36 -14.19 18.32 -71.53
N ARG A 37 -13.76 17.66 -72.62
CA ARG A 37 -14.62 16.72 -73.35
C ARG A 37 -15.01 15.51 -72.51
N LEU A 38 -14.11 14.98 -71.70
CA LEU A 38 -14.38 13.85 -70.81
C LEU A 38 -15.38 14.25 -69.72
N ALA A 39 -15.19 15.43 -69.11
CA ALA A 39 -16.10 15.95 -68.09
C ALA A 39 -17.51 16.24 -68.63
N GLN A 40 -17.62 16.64 -69.90
CA GLN A 40 -18.90 16.88 -70.57
C GLN A 40 -19.49 15.63 -71.24
N ARG A 41 -18.74 14.53 -71.29
CA ARG A 41 -19.19 13.28 -71.88
C ARG A 41 -20.27 12.68 -70.99
N ARG A 42 -21.44 12.45 -71.59
CA ARG A 42 -22.56 11.74 -70.98
C ARG A 42 -22.82 10.51 -71.84
N GLU A 43 -22.54 9.34 -71.29
CA GLU A 43 -22.83 8.04 -71.90
C GLU A 43 -23.85 7.33 -70.98
N ASP A 44 -25.00 6.96 -71.53
CA ASP A 44 -26.10 6.29 -70.81
C ASP A 44 -26.46 6.93 -69.45
N TYR A 45 -26.38 6.16 -68.36
CA TYR A 45 -26.69 6.59 -66.99
C TYR A 45 -25.46 7.02 -66.18
N CYS A 46 -24.28 7.09 -66.80
CA CYS A 46 -23.03 7.41 -66.11
C CYS A 46 -22.51 8.79 -66.51
N GLN A 47 -22.25 9.64 -65.52
CA GLN A 47 -21.58 10.91 -65.69
C GLN A 47 -20.16 10.79 -65.15
N TYR A 48 -19.17 11.35 -65.85
CA TYR A 48 -17.81 11.44 -65.32
C TYR A 48 -17.82 12.35 -64.08
N GLU A 49 -17.52 11.77 -62.92
CA GLU A 49 -17.25 12.50 -61.69
C GLU A 49 -15.73 12.55 -61.49
N ASP A 50 -15.18 13.75 -61.39
CA ASP A 50 -13.77 13.93 -61.09
C ASP A 50 -13.53 13.49 -59.64
N PRO A 51 -12.73 12.43 -59.38
CA PRO A 51 -12.42 12.00 -58.02
C PRO A 51 -11.56 13.04 -57.26
N GLY A 52 -11.10 14.11 -57.92
CA GLY A 52 -10.28 15.14 -57.33
C GLY A 52 -8.92 14.59 -56.89
N PHE A 53 -8.37 15.15 -55.82
CA PHE A 53 -7.12 14.65 -55.26
C PHE A 53 -7.37 13.38 -54.44
N ILE A 54 -6.88 12.23 -54.94
CA ILE A 54 -6.99 10.92 -54.28
C ILE A 54 -6.43 10.96 -52.83
N ASN A 55 -5.48 11.85 -52.55
CA ASN A 55 -4.84 12.00 -51.25
C ASN A 55 -5.63 12.84 -50.25
N HIS A 56 -6.72 13.49 -50.67
CA HIS A 56 -7.56 14.31 -49.81
C HIS A 56 -8.95 13.68 -49.75
N ALA A 57 -9.35 13.28 -48.54
CA ALA A 57 -10.73 12.88 -48.33
C ALA A 57 -11.64 14.08 -48.64
N SER A 58 -12.73 13.85 -49.37
CA SER A 58 -13.78 14.86 -49.57
C SER A 58 -14.42 15.22 -48.23
N GLN A 59 -14.86 16.48 -48.05
CA GLN A 59 -15.54 16.97 -46.83
C GLN A 59 -16.71 16.10 -46.37
N ASN A 60 -17.35 15.40 -47.29
CA ASN A 60 -18.49 14.53 -47.01
C ASN A 60 -18.09 13.09 -46.66
N SER A 61 -16.80 12.77 -46.67
CA SER A 61 -16.26 11.46 -46.31
C SER A 61 -15.96 11.40 -44.82
N ALA A 62 -16.20 10.24 -44.20
CA ALA A 62 -15.82 9.97 -42.81
C ALA A 62 -14.29 10.10 -42.56
N ALA A 63 -13.48 10.03 -43.63
CA ALA A 63 -12.03 10.22 -43.56
C ALA A 63 -11.60 11.70 -43.63
N TYR A 64 -12.54 12.65 -43.77
CA TYR A 64 -12.21 14.08 -43.79
C TYR A 64 -11.80 14.56 -42.41
N ILE A 65 -10.62 15.17 -42.35
CA ILE A 65 -10.11 15.88 -41.18
C ILE A 65 -9.71 17.26 -41.67
N ASP A 66 -10.14 18.28 -40.94
CA ASP A 66 -9.76 19.67 -41.24
C ASP A 66 -8.24 19.84 -41.11
N GLU A 67 -7.63 20.69 -41.94
CA GLU A 67 -6.17 20.88 -41.94
C GLU A 67 -5.66 21.37 -40.59
N HIS A 68 -6.47 22.16 -39.88
CA HIS A 68 -6.24 22.63 -38.50
C HIS A 68 -6.25 21.51 -37.44
N HIS A 69 -6.84 20.36 -37.76
CA HIS A 69 -6.89 19.20 -36.86
C HIS A 69 -6.04 18.03 -37.36
N ARG A 70 -5.39 18.19 -38.51
CA ARG A 70 -4.50 17.20 -39.11
C ARG A 70 -3.19 17.07 -38.33
N PHE A 71 -2.72 18.18 -37.75
CA PHE A 71 -1.56 18.22 -36.87
C PHE A 71 -2.01 18.58 -35.46
N ALA A 72 -1.37 17.99 -34.45
CA ALA A 72 -1.67 18.31 -33.07
C ALA A 72 -1.13 19.71 -32.75
N ASP A 73 -1.98 20.73 -32.88
CA ASP A 73 -1.66 22.13 -32.55
C ASP A 73 -1.44 22.34 -31.04
N ASN A 74 -1.75 21.33 -30.22
CA ASN A 74 -1.77 21.41 -28.76
C ASN A 74 -0.47 20.89 -28.09
N ILE A 75 0.71 21.14 -28.69
CA ILE A 75 2.00 20.77 -28.08
C ILE A 75 2.15 21.42 -26.69
N LEU A 76 1.66 22.65 -26.55
CA LEU A 76 1.69 23.40 -25.29
C LEU A 76 0.84 22.73 -24.20
N ASP A 77 -0.33 22.19 -24.54
CA ASP A 77 -1.19 21.50 -23.58
C ASP A 77 -0.59 20.15 -23.18
N ILE A 78 0.03 19.43 -24.12
CA ILE A 78 0.72 18.17 -23.84
C ILE A 78 1.88 18.41 -22.84
N GLU A 79 2.70 19.44 -23.10
CA GLU A 79 3.80 19.81 -22.21
C GLU A 79 3.32 20.31 -20.85
N ARG A 80 2.21 21.07 -20.82
CA ARG A 80 1.58 21.52 -19.58
C ARG A 80 1.10 20.34 -18.75
N ASN A 81 0.35 19.42 -19.36
CA ASN A 81 -0.18 18.23 -18.69
C ASN A 81 0.96 17.37 -18.13
N ARG A 82 2.04 17.19 -18.90
CA ARG A 82 3.23 16.48 -18.44
C ARG A 82 3.84 17.12 -17.18
N ARG A 83 3.99 18.44 -17.15
CA ARG A 83 4.52 19.15 -15.97
C ARG A 83 3.57 19.04 -14.77
N GLU A 84 2.27 19.12 -15.00
CA GLU A 84 1.26 18.96 -13.95
C GLU A 84 1.30 17.55 -13.36
N GLU A 85 1.44 16.51 -14.18
CA GLU A 85 1.62 15.13 -13.74
C GLU A 85 2.90 14.93 -12.93
N GLU A 86 4.04 15.47 -13.39
CA GLU A 86 5.31 15.38 -12.67
C GLU A 86 5.22 16.08 -11.30
N ARG A 87 4.55 17.23 -11.23
CA ARG A 87 4.28 17.95 -9.98
C ARG A 87 3.41 17.12 -9.04
N LEU A 88 2.31 16.55 -9.55
CA LEU A 88 1.39 15.70 -8.77
C LEU A 88 2.10 14.46 -8.23
N ARG A 89 2.91 13.77 -9.06
CA ARG A 89 3.70 12.62 -8.64
C ARG A 89 4.66 12.98 -7.50
N ARG A 90 5.35 14.12 -7.64
CA ARG A 90 6.26 14.62 -6.59
C ARG A 90 5.53 14.96 -5.30
N GLU A 91 4.38 15.63 -5.38
CA GLU A 91 3.57 15.98 -4.22
C GLU A 91 3.08 14.73 -3.49
N ASN A 92 2.53 13.76 -4.23
CA ASN A 92 2.05 12.50 -3.68
C ASN A 92 3.18 11.71 -3.01
N TYR A 93 4.36 11.68 -3.62
CA TYR A 93 5.54 11.04 -3.03
C TYR A 93 5.95 11.70 -1.70
N LEU A 94 6.01 13.04 -1.66
CA LEU A 94 6.36 13.77 -0.45
C LEU A 94 5.31 13.60 0.65
N ARG A 95 4.02 13.59 0.29
CA ARG A 95 2.92 13.34 1.22
C ARG A 95 3.02 11.94 1.82
N ALA A 96 3.15 10.90 0.99
CA ALA A 96 3.30 9.52 1.44
C ALA A 96 4.55 9.33 2.32
N ARG A 97 5.67 9.98 1.97
CA ARG A 97 6.88 9.97 2.80
C ARG A 97 6.66 10.64 4.16
N GLY A 98 5.91 11.75 4.20
CA GLY A 98 5.55 12.45 5.43
C GLY A 98 4.65 11.60 6.33
N GLU A 99 3.61 10.99 5.75
CA GLU A 99 2.70 10.07 6.44
C GLU A 99 3.46 8.89 7.06
N ALA A 100 4.33 8.23 6.29
CA ALA A 100 5.14 7.11 6.78
C ALA A 100 6.09 7.52 7.93
N ALA A 101 6.61 8.75 7.90
CA ALA A 101 7.44 9.28 8.98
C ALA A 101 6.61 9.56 10.24
N MET A 102 5.41 10.12 10.10
CA MET A 102 4.48 10.36 11.20
C MET A 102 4.02 9.05 11.85
N GLU A 103 3.67 8.05 11.06
CA GLU A 103 3.30 6.72 11.57
C GLU A 103 4.44 6.06 12.35
N ARG A 104 5.68 6.17 11.85
CA ARG A 104 6.85 5.65 12.55
C ARG A 104 7.05 6.36 13.89
N SER A 105 6.95 7.69 13.90
CA SER A 105 7.06 8.49 15.12
C SER A 105 6.00 8.08 16.14
N ARG A 106 4.74 7.94 15.68
CA ARG A 106 3.61 7.50 16.51
C ARG A 106 3.85 6.13 17.13
N ARG A 107 4.31 5.14 16.35
CA ARG A 107 4.62 3.80 16.87
C ARG A 107 5.73 3.81 17.91
N ILE A 108 6.73 4.67 17.74
CA ILE A 108 7.81 4.83 18.72
C ILE A 108 7.25 5.44 20.01
N ALA A 109 6.43 6.49 19.90
CA ALA A 109 5.80 7.13 21.06
C ALA A 109 4.91 6.15 21.83
N GLU A 110 4.02 5.42 21.14
CA GLU A 110 3.16 4.39 21.75
C GLU A 110 3.98 3.31 22.48
N ARG A 111 5.13 2.89 21.92
CA ARG A 111 6.02 1.94 22.56
C ARG A 111 6.67 2.51 23.82
N VAL A 112 7.16 3.75 23.77
CA VAL A 112 7.76 4.42 24.93
C VAL A 112 6.74 4.59 26.04
N GLU A 113 5.53 5.03 25.72
CA GLU A 113 4.44 5.16 26.69
C GLU A 113 4.09 3.81 27.33
N ALA A 114 4.02 2.73 26.56
CA ALA A 114 3.79 1.38 27.09
C ALA A 114 4.91 0.94 28.04
N GLU A 115 6.18 1.14 27.64
CA GLU A 115 7.34 0.80 28.49
C GLU A 115 7.39 1.64 29.78
N GLU A 116 6.95 2.90 29.73
CA GLU A 116 6.83 3.76 30.92
C GLU A 116 5.71 3.30 31.84
N GLN A 117 4.53 2.97 31.29
CA GLN A 117 3.42 2.42 32.05
C GLN A 117 3.80 1.11 32.75
N GLU A 118 4.45 0.18 32.05
CA GLU A 118 4.91 -1.08 32.64
C GLU A 118 5.89 -0.86 33.80
N LYS A 119 6.82 0.10 33.66
CA LYS A 119 7.74 0.47 34.74
C LYS A 119 6.98 1.06 35.92
N GLN A 120 6.01 1.92 35.67
CA GLN A 120 5.19 2.52 36.72
C GLN A 120 4.36 1.47 37.46
N ASP A 121 3.75 0.54 36.73
CA ASP A 121 3.02 -0.59 37.28
C ASP A 121 3.92 -1.53 38.07
N HIS A 122 5.15 -1.77 37.60
CA HIS A 122 6.14 -2.54 38.34
C HIS A 122 6.52 -1.85 39.65
N LEU A 123 6.78 -0.54 39.63
CA LEU A 123 7.08 0.25 40.82
C LEU A 123 5.90 0.30 41.79
N ASN A 124 4.67 0.42 41.29
CA ASN A 124 3.46 0.38 42.11
C ASN A 124 3.31 -0.98 42.78
N ARG A 125 3.48 -2.09 42.04
CA ARG A 125 3.50 -3.45 42.60
C ARG A 125 4.58 -3.62 43.67
N LEU A 126 5.76 -3.06 43.45
CA LEU A 126 6.86 -3.11 44.43
C LEU A 126 6.53 -2.30 45.69
N ARG A 127 5.90 -1.13 45.54
CA ARG A 127 5.42 -0.31 46.66
C ARG A 127 4.33 -1.01 47.47
N GLU A 128 3.37 -1.65 46.80
CA GLU A 128 2.29 -2.42 47.45
C GLU A 128 2.83 -3.65 48.17
N ARG A 129 3.77 -4.39 47.55
CA ARG A 129 4.43 -5.54 48.18
C ARG A 129 5.25 -5.14 49.41
N GLY A 130 5.74 -3.90 49.45
CA GLY A 130 6.59 -3.38 50.50
C GLY A 130 7.99 -4.00 50.53
N ASN A 131 8.79 -3.62 51.52
CA ASN A 131 10.13 -4.18 51.70
C ASN A 131 10.07 -5.59 52.31
N THR A 132 9.94 -6.60 51.46
CA THR A 132 10.19 -7.99 51.88
C THR A 132 11.67 -8.16 52.16
N LYS A 133 12.02 -8.64 53.37
CA LYS A 133 13.41 -8.98 53.69
C LYS A 133 13.88 -10.10 52.77
N ASN A 134 15.13 -10.02 52.32
CA ASN A 134 15.76 -11.12 51.61
C ASN A 134 15.83 -12.32 52.57
N LEU A 135 15.08 -13.38 52.27
CA LEU A 135 15.19 -14.66 52.97
C LEU A 135 16.43 -15.38 52.46
N SER A 136 17.18 -16.01 53.38
CA SER A 136 18.28 -16.90 53.00
C SER A 136 17.73 -18.06 52.16
N GLY A 137 18.42 -18.42 51.08
CA GLY A 137 18.05 -19.58 50.25
C GLY A 137 18.30 -20.94 50.92
N ALA A 138 18.80 -20.96 52.16
CA ALA A 138 18.94 -22.19 52.92
C ALA A 138 17.57 -22.70 53.39
N ASN A 139 17.33 -24.01 53.33
CA ASN A 139 16.07 -24.61 53.77
C ASN A 139 15.93 -24.70 55.29
N PHE A 140 17.06 -24.71 56.00
CA PHE A 140 17.16 -24.83 57.44
C PHE A 140 17.95 -23.67 58.04
N ASN A 141 17.40 -23.04 59.06
CA ASN A 141 18.05 -21.95 59.77
C ASN A 141 18.85 -22.50 60.96
N LEU A 142 20.18 -22.39 60.87
CA LEU A 142 21.11 -22.88 61.90
C LEU A 142 20.99 -22.14 63.23
N LEU A 143 20.48 -20.91 63.24
CA LEU A 143 20.37 -20.09 64.46
C LEU A 143 19.07 -20.37 65.22
N THR A 144 17.94 -20.48 64.51
CA THR A 144 16.63 -20.77 65.14
C THR A 144 16.35 -22.26 65.23
N HIS A 145 17.13 -23.11 64.54
CA HIS A 145 16.89 -24.54 64.37
C HIS A 145 15.53 -24.88 63.76
N GLU A 146 14.98 -23.96 62.96
CA GLU A 146 13.70 -24.12 62.28
C GLU A 146 13.90 -24.23 60.76
N TYR A 147 13.01 -24.97 60.10
CA TYR A 147 12.93 -24.96 58.65
C TYR A 147 12.21 -23.70 58.16
N ASN A 148 12.64 -23.17 57.03
CA ASN A 148 11.98 -22.01 56.43
C ASN A 148 10.58 -22.38 55.92
N SER A 149 9.64 -21.44 56.00
CA SER A 149 8.23 -21.61 55.61
C SER A 149 7.97 -21.69 54.10
N GLY A 150 9.01 -21.89 53.28
CA GLY A 150 8.88 -22.11 51.84
C GLY A 150 8.67 -23.59 51.50
N ALA A 151 8.21 -23.86 50.28
CA ALA A 151 7.98 -25.23 49.78
C ALA A 151 9.24 -26.13 49.95
N ASP A 152 10.42 -25.58 49.68
CA ASP A 152 11.69 -26.30 49.82
C ASP A 152 12.04 -26.61 51.28
N GLY A 153 11.68 -25.72 52.21
CA GLY A 153 11.85 -25.93 53.64
C GLY A 153 10.90 -27.01 54.17
N GLU A 154 9.64 -27.01 53.73
CA GLU A 154 8.68 -28.06 54.05
C GLU A 154 9.07 -29.43 53.48
N GLN A 155 9.70 -29.45 52.29
CA GLN A 155 10.23 -30.69 51.73
C GLN A 155 11.41 -31.21 52.55
N ALA A 156 12.36 -30.34 52.90
CA ALA A 156 13.49 -30.71 53.75
C ALA A 156 13.05 -31.23 55.13
N ALA A 157 12.03 -30.61 55.73
CA ALA A 157 11.45 -31.08 56.99
C ALA A 157 10.88 -32.50 56.86
N ARG A 158 10.11 -32.77 55.80
CA ARG A 158 9.55 -34.11 55.53
C ARG A 158 10.62 -35.16 55.27
N GLU A 159 11.69 -34.80 54.58
CA GLU A 159 12.81 -35.71 54.32
C GLU A 159 13.55 -36.09 55.61
N ASP A 160 13.77 -35.12 56.50
CA ASP A 160 14.39 -35.36 57.80
C ASP A 160 13.50 -36.22 58.71
N GLU A 161 12.18 -35.96 58.73
CA GLU A 161 11.21 -36.77 59.46
C GLU A 161 11.23 -38.24 58.99
N ARG A 162 11.20 -38.47 57.67
CA ARG A 162 11.36 -39.82 57.09
C ARG A 162 12.71 -40.46 57.41
N ALA A 163 13.78 -39.68 57.53
CA ALA A 163 15.07 -40.20 57.95
C ALA A 163 15.04 -40.65 59.41
N ARG A 164 14.41 -39.87 60.31
CA ARG A 164 14.21 -40.22 61.72
C ARG A 164 13.36 -41.48 61.89
N GLU A 165 12.25 -41.58 61.16
CA GLU A 165 11.40 -42.78 61.17
C GLU A 165 12.17 -44.04 60.76
N ARG A 166 12.95 -43.96 59.66
CA ARG A 166 13.79 -45.08 59.20
C ARG A 166 14.87 -45.45 60.22
N ALA A 167 15.46 -44.46 60.88
CA ALA A 167 16.45 -44.69 61.93
C ALA A 167 15.83 -45.40 63.15
N GLU A 168 14.64 -45.00 63.59
CA GLU A 168 13.91 -45.63 64.69
C GLU A 168 13.48 -47.07 64.35
N LEU A 169 12.97 -47.32 63.13
CA LEU A 169 12.67 -48.68 62.68
C LEU A 169 13.93 -49.55 62.65
N ARG A 170 15.03 -49.02 62.10
CA ARG A 170 16.32 -49.72 62.09
C ARG A 170 16.82 -50.01 63.50
N LYS A 171 16.69 -49.06 64.43
CA LYS A 171 17.05 -49.23 65.84
C LYS A 171 16.23 -50.35 66.49
N ARG A 172 14.93 -50.42 66.24
CA ARG A 172 14.05 -51.50 66.73
C ARG A 172 14.43 -52.86 66.16
N GLU A 173 14.65 -52.94 64.85
CA GLU A 173 15.06 -54.18 64.17
C GLU A 173 16.44 -54.66 64.64
N LEU A 174 17.41 -53.74 64.80
CA LEU A 174 18.71 -54.06 65.38
C LEU A 174 18.60 -54.54 66.83
N ALA A 175 17.76 -53.90 67.65
CA ALA A 175 17.53 -54.33 69.02
C ALA A 175 16.93 -55.74 69.06
N LYS A 176 15.97 -56.05 68.18
CA LYS A 176 15.33 -57.37 68.05
C LYS A 176 16.30 -58.46 67.60
N ARG A 177 17.23 -58.15 66.68
CA ARG A 177 18.19 -59.12 66.14
C ARG A 177 19.47 -59.26 66.97
N GLY A 178 19.90 -58.17 67.63
CA GLY A 178 21.18 -58.09 68.34
C GLY A 178 21.10 -58.48 69.81
N GLY A 179 19.93 -58.35 70.44
CA GLY A 179 19.70 -58.87 71.78
C GLY A 179 19.26 -60.32 71.68
N TYR A 180 20.09 -61.26 72.14
CA TYR A 180 19.77 -62.69 72.27
C TYR A 180 18.67 -62.95 73.34
N GLY A 181 17.62 -62.12 73.39
CA GLY A 181 16.56 -62.11 74.40
C GLY A 181 16.79 -61.17 75.58
N TYR A 182 17.92 -60.46 75.67
CA TYR A 182 18.26 -59.57 76.78
C TYR A 182 19.02 -58.31 76.31
N ASN A 183 18.92 -57.23 77.07
CA ASN A 183 19.65 -55.99 76.81
C ASN A 183 21.11 -56.13 77.32
N PRO A 184 22.14 -56.01 76.47
CA PRO A 184 23.53 -56.17 76.90
C PRO A 184 24.05 -55.05 77.81
N LEU A 185 23.37 -53.89 77.87
CA LEU A 185 23.76 -52.77 78.73
C LEU A 185 23.14 -52.84 80.13
N THR A 186 21.88 -53.28 80.25
CA THR A 186 21.16 -53.35 81.54
C THR A 186 21.00 -54.78 82.07
N GLY A 187 21.22 -55.80 81.25
CA GLY A 187 21.05 -57.21 81.61
C GLY A 187 19.59 -57.66 81.71
N GLU A 188 18.62 -56.76 81.53
CA GLU A 188 17.19 -57.06 81.63
C GLU A 188 16.73 -57.89 80.43
N TYR A 189 15.89 -58.90 80.70
CA TYR A 189 15.19 -59.65 79.66
C TYR A 189 14.20 -58.74 78.95
N MET A 190 14.23 -58.75 77.62
CA MET A 190 13.30 -57.96 76.80
C MET A 190 11.92 -58.63 76.85
N ASN A 191 11.15 -58.33 77.90
CA ASN A 191 9.77 -58.80 78.05
C ASN A 191 8.88 -58.04 77.06
N GLY A 192 8.40 -58.74 76.03
CA GLY A 192 7.48 -58.20 75.03
C GLY A 192 8.14 -57.91 73.69
N LEU A 193 8.31 -58.98 72.91
CA LEU A 193 8.13 -58.90 71.46
C LEU A 193 6.67 -59.22 71.13
#